data_AF-A0A2G9UY52-F1
#
_entry.id   AF-A0A2G9UY52-F1
#
_cell.length_a   1.000
_cell.length_b   1.000
_cell.length_c   1.000
_cell.angle_alpha   90.00
_cell.angle_beta   90.00
_cell.angle_gamma   90.00
#
_symmetry.space_group_name_H-M   'P 1'
#
loop_
_entity.id
_entity.type
_entity.pdbx_description
1 polymer ?
#
loop_
_entity_poly.entity_id
_entity_poly.type
_entity_poly.pdbx_seq_one_letter_code
_entity_poly.pdbx_strand_id
1 'polypeptide(L)'
;MSRLVVLLSIVALSLACKPTTKAGGAAGGGDSSKKAKREVHEAEVIVVTHQNYDPELTDSYMGVVRSAVEQHAQEEGVMTDHDLIEEKPGNFGGKFAVTYAVVGVECDQLKNFIMGAKDKSAIIHFVTVKCDGEETVL
;
A
#
# COMPACT_ATOMS: atom_id res chain seq x y z
N MET A 1 35.20 20.65 -24.95
CA MET A 1 34.17 19.96 -25.77
C MET A 1 34.23 18.48 -25.43
N SER A 2 33.23 17.96 -24.73
CA SER A 2 33.11 16.52 -24.51
C SER A 2 31.65 16.15 -24.70
N ARG A 3 31.34 15.50 -25.83
CA ARG A 3 30.00 14.99 -26.15
C ARG A 3 29.91 13.58 -25.62
N LEU A 4 29.30 13.41 -24.45
CA LEU A 4 28.86 12.11 -23.96
C LEU A 4 27.65 11.67 -24.77
N VAL A 5 27.89 10.80 -25.76
CA VAL A 5 26.86 10.09 -26.50
C VAL A 5 26.42 8.90 -25.65
N VAL A 6 25.28 9.03 -24.97
CA VAL A 6 24.66 7.92 -24.23
C VAL A 6 23.80 7.13 -25.22
N LEU A 7 24.32 5.98 -25.66
CA LEU A 7 23.59 4.99 -26.45
C LEU A 7 22.55 4.29 -25.56
N LEU A 8 21.31 4.76 -25.61
CA LEU A 8 20.14 4.07 -25.05
C LEU A 8 19.90 2.76 -25.82
N SER A 9 20.44 1.66 -25.28
CA SER A 9 20.11 0.32 -25.74
C SER A 9 18.78 -0.11 -25.12
N ILE A 10 17.69 0.02 -25.88
CA ILE A 10 16.39 -0.54 -25.51
C ILE A 10 16.49 -2.05 -25.72
N VAL A 11 16.74 -2.80 -24.64
CA VAL A 11 16.60 -4.25 -24.65
C VAL A 11 15.10 -4.55 -24.59
N ALA A 12 14.48 -4.71 -25.75
CA ALA A 12 13.17 -5.34 -25.85
C ALA A 12 13.34 -6.82 -25.45
N LEU A 13 13.02 -7.14 -24.19
CA LEU A 13 12.84 -8.52 -23.75
C LEU A 13 11.59 -9.08 -24.41
N SER A 14 11.76 -9.59 -25.63
CA SER A 14 10.80 -10.48 -26.27
C SER A 14 10.70 -11.74 -25.41
N LEU A 15 9.75 -11.79 -24.48
CA LEU A 15 9.33 -13.00 -23.79
C LEU A 15 8.67 -13.93 -24.83
N ALA A 16 9.50 -14.61 -25.62
CA ALA A 16 9.09 -15.77 -26.38
C ALA A 16 8.78 -16.89 -25.37
N CYS A 17 7.52 -16.95 -24.92
CA CYS A 17 7.02 -18.09 -24.17
C CYS A 17 7.09 -19.33 -25.06
N LYS A 18 8.16 -20.10 -24.88
CA LYS A 18 8.32 -21.45 -25.42
C LYS A 18 7.38 -22.37 -24.63
N PRO A 19 6.33 -22.95 -25.23
CA PRO A 19 5.51 -23.93 -24.53
C PRO A 19 6.36 -25.19 -24.37
N THR A 20 6.57 -25.65 -23.13
CA THR A 20 7.00 -27.03 -22.89
C THR A 20 5.82 -27.93 -23.27
N THR A 21 5.95 -28.58 -24.41
CA THR A 21 5.05 -29.64 -24.88
C THR A 21 5.24 -30.86 -23.99
N LYS A 22 4.38 -31.05 -22.98
CA LYS A 22 4.14 -32.40 -22.45
C LYS A 22 3.12 -33.06 -23.38
N ALA A 23 3.58 -34.08 -24.10
CA ALA A 23 2.73 -34.94 -24.92
C ALA A 23 1.68 -35.62 -24.03
N GLY A 24 0.41 -35.46 -24.40
CA GLY A 24 -0.77 -36.08 -23.80
C GLY A 24 -1.97 -35.70 -24.65
N GLY A 25 -2.57 -36.67 -25.33
CA GLY A 25 -3.42 -36.47 -26.50
C GLY A 25 -4.81 -35.85 -26.28
N ALA A 26 -5.32 -35.35 -27.40
CA ALA A 26 -6.71 -35.32 -27.86
C ALA A 26 -7.72 -34.29 -27.29
N ALA A 27 -7.96 -33.28 -28.14
CA ALA A 27 -9.25 -32.80 -28.63
C ALA A 27 -10.32 -32.25 -27.66
N GLY A 28 -10.68 -30.98 -27.87
CA GLY A 28 -11.94 -30.41 -27.41
C GLY A 28 -11.83 -28.90 -27.21
N GLY A 29 -12.39 -28.12 -28.13
CA GLY A 29 -12.34 -26.66 -28.10
C GLY A 29 -13.00 -26.03 -26.88
N GLY A 30 -12.64 -24.77 -26.62
CA GLY A 30 -13.25 -23.97 -25.58
C GLY A 30 -12.34 -22.80 -25.21
N ASP A 31 -12.52 -21.70 -25.93
CA ASP A 31 -12.06 -20.38 -25.53
C ASP A 31 -12.42 -20.15 -24.06
N SER A 32 -11.40 -20.07 -23.21
CA SER A 32 -11.53 -19.61 -21.84
C SER A 32 -10.18 -19.03 -21.49
N SER A 33 -9.93 -17.85 -22.05
CA SER A 33 -8.99 -16.89 -21.51
C SER A 33 -9.38 -16.63 -20.06
N LYS A 34 -8.95 -17.51 -19.15
CA LYS A 34 -8.94 -17.24 -17.72
C LYS A 34 -7.94 -16.11 -17.54
N LYS A 35 -8.46 -14.89 -17.70
CA LYS A 35 -7.88 -13.65 -17.21
C LYS A 35 -7.42 -13.96 -15.80
N ALA A 36 -6.12 -14.18 -15.62
CA ALA A 36 -5.54 -14.30 -14.30
C ALA A 36 -5.97 -13.03 -13.57
N LYS A 37 -6.91 -13.18 -12.62
CA LYS A 37 -7.33 -12.10 -11.75
C LYS A 37 -6.07 -11.73 -11.00
N ARG A 38 -5.43 -10.61 -11.36
CA ARG A 38 -4.36 -10.05 -10.54
C ARG A 38 -4.96 -9.92 -9.15
N GLU A 39 -4.38 -10.62 -8.18
CA GLU A 39 -4.72 -10.37 -6.78
C GLU A 39 -4.32 -8.94 -6.51
N VAL A 40 -5.32 -8.10 -6.32
CA VAL A 40 -5.13 -6.73 -5.89
C VAL A 40 -4.97 -6.85 -4.39
N HIS A 41 -3.74 -6.74 -3.90
CA HIS A 41 -3.47 -6.75 -2.47
C HIS A 41 -4.07 -5.48 -1.89
N GLU A 42 -5.09 -5.66 -1.04
CA GLU A 42 -5.76 -4.61 -0.30
C GLU A 42 -5.31 -4.73 1.15
N ALA A 43 -4.74 -3.65 1.67
CA ALA A 43 -4.30 -3.55 3.05
C ALA A 43 -5.18 -2.56 3.80
N GLU A 44 -5.53 -2.88 5.04
CA GLU A 44 -6.21 -1.96 5.95
C GLU A 44 -5.25 -1.56 7.06
N VAL A 45 -5.07 -0.26 7.27
CA VAL A 45 -4.20 0.30 8.31
C VAL A 45 -5.06 1.14 9.24
N ILE A 46 -5.08 0.82 10.54
CA ILE A 46 -5.80 1.58 11.55
C ILE A 46 -4.77 2.28 12.44
N VAL A 47 -4.62 3.59 12.26
CA VAL A 47 -3.77 4.44 13.09
C VAL A 47 -4.58 4.92 14.29
N VAL A 48 -4.24 4.43 15.49
CA VAL A 48 -4.91 4.86 16.72
C VAL A 48 -4.06 5.92 17.42
N THR A 49 -4.65 7.06 17.73
CA THR A 49 -3.96 8.18 18.38
C THR A 49 -4.14 8.17 19.90
N HIS A 50 -3.35 8.98 20.60
CA HIS A 50 -3.56 9.24 22.02
C HIS A 50 -4.80 10.10 22.33
N GLN A 51 -5.32 10.81 21.32
CA GLN A 51 -6.46 11.72 21.45
C GLN A 51 -7.75 10.96 21.69
N ASN A 52 -8.62 11.51 22.54
CA ASN A 52 -9.97 10.96 22.69
C ASN A 52 -10.77 11.27 21.42
N TYR A 53 -11.66 10.35 21.05
CA TYR A 53 -12.56 10.59 19.93
C TYR A 53 -13.54 11.72 20.29
N ASP A 54 -13.55 12.75 19.46
CA ASP A 54 -14.50 13.86 19.53
C ASP A 54 -15.03 14.13 18.11
N PRO A 55 -16.33 13.94 17.86
CA PRO A 55 -16.90 14.14 16.52
C PRO A 55 -16.79 15.60 16.05
N GLU A 56 -16.72 16.58 16.95
CA GLU A 56 -16.60 18.00 16.59
C GLU A 56 -15.17 18.39 16.17
N LEU A 57 -14.18 17.62 16.64
CA LEU A 57 -12.76 17.86 16.35
C LEU A 57 -12.18 16.90 15.31
N THR A 58 -13.02 16.05 14.72
CA THR A 58 -12.61 15.01 13.77
C THR A 58 -11.80 15.57 12.60
N ASP A 59 -12.24 16.67 11.97
CA ASP A 59 -11.51 17.28 10.85
C ASP A 59 -10.14 17.83 11.28
N SER A 60 -10.06 18.42 12.47
CA SER A 60 -8.79 18.92 13.02
C SER A 60 -7.82 17.77 13.29
N TYR A 61 -8.30 16.68 13.91
CA TYR A 61 -7.48 15.51 14.19
C TYR A 61 -7.05 14.77 12.92
N MET A 62 -7.94 14.67 11.92
CA MET A 62 -7.60 14.16 10.59
C MET A 62 -6.44 14.95 9.97
N GLY A 63 -6.50 16.28 10.01
CA GLY A 63 -5.44 17.14 9.49
C GLY A 63 -4.08 16.89 10.15
N VAL A 64 -4.06 16.67 11.46
CA VAL A 64 -2.84 16.38 12.22
C VAL A 64 -2.27 15.01 11.87
N VAL A 65 -3.10 13.97 11.79
CA VAL A 65 -2.65 12.61 11.42
C VAL A 65 -2.14 12.60 9.98
N ARG A 66 -2.88 13.22 9.05
CA ARG A 66 -2.47 13.34 7.64
C ARG A 66 -1.13 14.05 7.49
N SER A 67 -0.94 15.18 8.20
CA SER A 67 0.34 15.90 8.16
C SER A 67 1.51 15.03 8.63
N ALA A 68 1.32 14.24 9.68
CA ALA A 68 2.36 13.34 10.19
C ALA A 68 2.71 12.24 9.19
N VAL A 69 1.71 11.64 8.53
CA VAL A 69 1.92 10.61 7.50
C VAL A 69 2.59 11.19 6.26
N GLU A 70 2.12 12.34 5.76
CA GLU A 70 2.70 13.00 4.59
C GLU A 70 4.14 13.48 4.84
N GLN A 71 4.43 14.01 6.03
CA GLN A 71 5.79 14.39 6.41
C GLN A 71 6.71 13.16 6.41
N HIS A 72 6.26 12.03 6.98
CA HIS A 72 7.05 10.81 6.96
C HIS A 72 7.28 10.31 5.53
N ALA A 73 6.25 10.31 4.67
CA ALA A 73 6.38 9.94 3.27
C ALA A 73 7.42 10.80 2.53
N GLN A 74 7.44 12.11 2.76
CA GLN A 74 8.42 13.02 2.18
C GLN A 74 9.85 12.72 2.65
N GLU A 75 10.04 12.44 3.93
CA GLU A 75 11.36 12.08 4.50
C GLU A 75 11.91 10.77 3.92
N GLU A 76 11.04 9.79 3.68
CA GLU A 76 11.41 8.49 3.10
C GLU A 76 11.47 8.51 1.56
N GLY A 77 11.15 9.64 0.93
CA GLY A 77 11.10 9.78 -0.54
C GLY A 77 9.98 8.97 -1.20
N VAL A 78 8.91 8.67 -0.46
CA VAL A 78 7.76 7.91 -0.93
C VAL A 78 6.71 8.88 -1.49
N MET A 79 6.39 8.73 -2.78
CA MET A 79 5.25 9.40 -3.38
C MET A 79 3.97 8.67 -2.97
N THR A 80 3.10 9.35 -2.24
CA THR A 80 1.80 8.79 -1.84
C THR A 80 0.79 9.06 -2.95
N ASP A 81 0.28 8.02 -3.58
CA ASP A 81 -0.81 8.15 -4.55
C ASP A 81 -2.14 8.16 -3.78
N HIS A 82 -2.75 9.35 -3.67
CA HIS A 82 -4.01 9.51 -2.96
C HIS A 82 -5.18 8.79 -3.64
N ASP A 83 -5.08 8.42 -4.92
CA ASP A 83 -6.13 7.66 -5.60
C ASP A 83 -6.16 6.19 -5.14
N LEU A 84 -5.08 5.73 -4.47
CA LEU A 84 -4.94 4.37 -3.96
C LEU A 84 -5.23 4.26 -2.45
N ILE A 85 -5.63 5.37 -1.82
CA ILE A 85 -5.81 5.47 -0.37
C ILE A 85 -7.19 6.06 -0.05
N GLU A 86 -8.04 5.28 0.59
CA GLU A 86 -9.26 5.78 1.21
C GLU A 86 -9.04 5.99 2.71
N GLU A 87 -9.28 7.21 3.21
CA GLU A 87 -9.12 7.57 4.62
C GLU A 87 -10.47 7.77 5.31
N LYS A 88 -10.67 7.15 6.48
CA LYS A 88 -11.90 7.29 7.27
C LYS A 88 -11.57 7.54 8.75
N PRO A 89 -12.07 8.63 9.36
CA PRO A 89 -11.98 8.81 10.80
C PRO A 89 -12.89 7.81 11.53
N GLY A 90 -12.49 7.43 12.74
CA GLY A 90 -13.23 6.46 13.54
C GLY A 90 -12.95 6.57 15.04
N ASN A 91 -13.79 5.89 15.80
CA ASN A 91 -13.63 5.73 17.24
C ASN A 91 -13.13 4.31 17.52
N PHE A 92 -11.91 4.20 18.07
CA PHE A 92 -11.34 2.95 18.51
C PHE A 92 -11.18 2.97 20.04
N GLY A 93 -12.10 2.32 20.76
CA GLY A 93 -12.03 2.22 22.21
C GLY A 93 -12.05 3.57 22.94
N GLY A 94 -12.77 4.57 22.40
CA GLY A 94 -12.82 5.93 22.93
C GLY A 94 -11.70 6.85 22.41
N LYS A 95 -10.78 6.33 21.59
CA LYS A 95 -9.70 7.10 20.97
C LYS A 95 -10.01 7.45 19.53
N PHE A 96 -9.50 8.59 19.09
CA PHE A 96 -9.53 8.98 17.70
C PHE A 96 -8.59 8.05 16.90
N ALA A 97 -9.14 7.45 15.86
CA ALA A 97 -8.42 6.58 14.95
C ALA A 97 -8.69 6.98 13.51
N VAL A 98 -7.75 6.67 12.62
CA VAL A 98 -7.91 6.83 11.18
C VAL A 98 -7.67 5.49 10.51
N THR A 99 -8.63 5.05 9.71
CA THR A 99 -8.53 3.83 8.91
C THR A 99 -8.15 4.21 7.48
N TYR A 100 -7.08 3.61 6.97
CA TYR A 100 -6.61 3.72 5.61
C TYR A 100 -6.85 2.40 4.89
N ALA A 101 -7.60 2.41 3.80
CA ALA A 101 -7.64 1.29 2.86
C ALA A 101 -6.65 1.59 1.73
N VAL A 102 -5.64 0.74 1.57
CA VAL A 102 -4.51 0.94 0.64
C VAL A 102 -4.49 -0.19 -0.37
N VAL A 103 -4.44 0.17 -1.65
CA VAL A 103 -4.49 -0.79 -2.75
C VAL A 103 -3.14 -0.88 -3.47
N GLY A 104 -2.70 -2.10 -3.79
CA GLY A 104 -1.53 -2.33 -4.64
C GLY A 104 -0.19 -2.14 -3.93
N VAL A 105 -0.15 -2.44 -2.62
CA VAL A 105 1.05 -2.33 -1.78
C VAL A 105 1.58 -3.69 -1.35
N GLU A 106 2.90 -3.79 -1.23
CA GLU A 106 3.57 -4.95 -0.64
C GLU A 106 3.52 -4.83 0.89
N CYS A 107 3.00 -5.84 1.58
CA CYS A 107 2.70 -5.79 3.01
C CYS A 107 3.93 -5.53 3.89
N ASP A 108 5.09 -6.09 3.57
CA ASP A 108 6.32 -5.85 4.33
C ASP A 108 6.83 -4.42 4.17
N GLN A 109 6.71 -3.85 2.96
CA GLN A 109 7.07 -2.46 2.73
C GLN A 109 6.14 -1.52 3.49
N LEU A 110 4.83 -1.82 3.47
CA LEU A 110 3.82 -1.07 4.21
C LEU A 110 4.07 -1.12 5.73
N LYS A 111 4.32 -2.32 6.29
CA LYS A 111 4.62 -2.48 7.72
C LYS A 111 5.85 -1.69 8.15
N ASN A 112 6.93 -1.72 7.36
CA ASN A 112 8.15 -0.96 7.65
C ASN A 112 7.92 0.56 7.59
N PHE A 113 7.20 1.03 6.58
CA PHE A 113 6.81 2.44 6.46
C PHE A 113 6.00 2.90 7.67
N ILE A 114 4.98 2.12 8.06
CA ILE A 114 4.11 2.45 9.19
C ILE A 114 4.86 2.46 10.51
N MET A 115 5.75 1.50 10.72
CA MET A 115 6.59 1.44 11.92
C MET A 115 7.47 2.70 12.02
N GLY A 116 8.06 3.15 10.91
CA GLY A 116 8.79 4.41 10.84
C GLY A 116 7.92 5.63 11.17
N ALA A 117 6.69 5.68 10.64
CA ALA A 117 5.74 6.75 10.94
C ALA A 117 5.35 6.78 12.43
N LYS A 118 5.09 5.61 13.02
CA LYS A 118 4.76 5.47 14.44
C LYS A 118 5.90 5.97 15.32
N ASP A 119 7.13 5.49 15.10
CA ASP A 119 8.28 5.82 15.95
C ASP A 119 8.65 7.31 15.91
N LYS A 120 8.35 7.99 14.80
CA LYS A 120 8.59 9.42 14.61
C LYS A 120 7.44 10.30 15.11
N SER A 121 6.28 9.72 15.44
CA SER A 121 5.04 10.47 15.67
C SER A 121 4.53 10.33 17.10
N ALA A 122 4.72 11.38 17.91
CA ALA A 122 4.29 11.40 19.32
C ALA A 122 2.76 11.36 19.52
N ILE A 123 1.97 11.54 18.47
CA ILE A 123 0.49 11.50 18.52
C ILE A 123 -0.05 10.07 18.32
N ILE A 124 0.73 9.20 17.68
CA ILE A 124 0.32 7.83 17.35
C ILE A 124 0.58 6.96 18.58
N HIS A 125 -0.47 6.25 19.04
CA HIS A 125 -0.39 5.34 20.17
C HIS A 125 0.04 3.95 19.70
N PHE A 126 -0.70 3.37 18.76
CA PHE A 126 -0.35 2.13 18.08
C PHE A 126 -0.98 2.11 16.70
N VAL A 127 -0.51 1.21 15.84
CA VAL A 127 -1.08 1.00 14.52
C VAL A 127 -1.44 -0.46 14.34
N THR A 128 -2.62 -0.73 13.79
CA THR A 128 -2.98 -2.08 13.34
C THR A 128 -2.84 -2.14 11.83
N VAL A 129 -2.16 -3.16 11.32
CA VAL A 129 -2.01 -3.42 9.88
C VAL A 129 -2.64 -4.77 9.58
N LYS A 130 -3.66 -4.78 8.72
CA LYS A 130 -4.25 -5.98 8.15
C LYS A 130 -3.82 -6.11 6.71
N CYS A 131 -3.20 -7.24 6.39
CA CYS A 131 -2.56 -7.46 5.11
C CYS A 131 -2.62 -8.95 4.80
N ASP A 132 -3.12 -9.32 3.61
CA ASP A 132 -3.30 -10.73 3.21
C ASP A 132 -4.08 -11.60 4.23
N GLY A 133 -5.01 -10.97 4.96
CA GLY A 133 -5.81 -11.63 6.01
C GLY A 133 -5.09 -11.82 7.35
N GLU A 134 -3.84 -11.38 7.48
CA GLU A 134 -3.10 -11.34 8.74
C GLU A 134 -3.20 -9.95 9.38
N GLU A 135 -3.47 -9.91 10.69
CA GLU A 135 -3.46 -8.67 11.48
C GLU A 135 -2.19 -8.59 12.34
N THR A 136 -1.49 -7.47 12.26
CA THR A 136 -0.31 -7.15 13.07
C THR A 136 -0.54 -5.84 13.81
N VAL A 137 -0.29 -5.81 15.12
CA VAL A 137 -0.28 -4.56 15.91
C VAL A 137 1.18 -4.11 16.05
N LEU A 138 1.44 -2.87 15.61
CA LEU A 138 2.75 -2.23 15.60
C LEU A 138 2.87 -1.19 16.70
#